data_AF-A0A7S0PT32-F1
#
_entry.id   AF-A0A7S0PT32-F1
#
_cell.length_a   1.000
_cell.length_b   1.000
_cell.length_c   1.000
_cell.angle_alpha   90.00
_cell.angle_beta   90.00
_cell.angle_gamma   90.00
#
_symmetry.space_group_name_H-M   'P 1'
#
loop_
_entity.id
_entity.type
_entity.pdbx_description
1 polymer ?
#
loop_
_entity_poly.entity_id
_entity_poly.type
_entity_poly.pdbx_seq_one_letter_code
_entity_poly.pdbx_strand_id
1 'polypeptide(L)'
;SPSASPAPTPGIRWEQFAGRGTRDFPLVEGEAAMVQGDQVLREMVGSPPFLIRRICDSCAESHKDIYYKRLTALPDSSEFNFFDLFLNNWFNTVSNTFHVDFELYSSREDADKGINPWSYCNFNDGKVGFPRDCGPTGKFNNQWNSYTRNIATWSQTNGADHGFYVGILD
;
A
#
# COMPACT_ATOMS: atom_id res chain seq x y z
N SER A 1 41.28 -10.37 3.92
CA SER A 1 40.04 -10.26 4.70
C SER A 1 38.94 -11.01 3.98
N PRO A 2 38.22 -11.94 4.62
CA PRO A 2 37.03 -12.48 3.98
C PRO A 2 35.93 -11.42 4.08
N SER A 3 35.47 -10.94 2.93
CA SER A 3 34.24 -10.17 2.82
C SER A 3 33.11 -11.09 3.28
N ALA A 4 32.48 -10.77 4.41
CA ALA A 4 31.28 -11.48 4.82
C ALA A 4 30.20 -11.18 3.77
N SER A 5 29.75 -12.21 3.05
CA SER A 5 28.57 -12.10 2.21
C SER A 5 27.41 -11.58 3.07
N PRO A 6 26.61 -10.61 2.58
CA PRO A 6 25.45 -10.15 3.33
C PRO A 6 24.54 -11.34 3.64
N ALA A 7 24.00 -11.35 4.86
CA ALA A 7 23.04 -12.38 5.27
C ALA A 7 21.89 -12.41 4.25
N PRO A 8 21.38 -13.61 3.89
CA PRO A 8 20.25 -13.71 2.98
C PRO A 8 19.06 -12.95 3.57
N THR A 9 18.35 -12.21 2.73
CA THR A 9 17.10 -11.58 3.10
C THR A 9 16.14 -12.65 3.65
N PRO A 10 15.52 -12.46 4.82
CA PRO A 10 14.55 -13.40 5.38
C PRO A 10 13.44 -13.75 4.37
N GLY A 11 12.78 -14.89 4.54
CA GLY A 11 11.55 -15.18 3.79
C GLY A 11 10.46 -14.16 4.14
N ILE A 12 9.59 -13.83 3.18
CA ILE A 12 8.34 -13.12 3.47
C ILE A 12 7.20 -13.94 2.89
N ARG A 13 6.23 -14.24 3.75
CA ARG A 13 4.91 -14.70 3.35
C ARG A 13 3.98 -13.52 3.15
N TRP A 14 3.25 -13.52 2.03
CA TRP A 14 2.31 -12.46 1.69
C TRP A 14 0.89 -12.90 2.02
N GLU A 15 0.24 -12.22 2.97
CA GLU A 15 -1.17 -12.46 3.31
C GLU A 15 -2.06 -11.36 2.75
N GLN A 16 -3.07 -11.73 1.97
CA GLN A 16 -4.00 -10.77 1.37
C GLN A 16 -4.99 -10.24 2.42
N PHE A 17 -5.22 -8.92 2.42
CA PHE A 17 -6.21 -8.28 3.31
C PHE A 17 -7.28 -7.47 2.56
N ALA A 18 -7.06 -7.19 1.28
CA ALA A 18 -8.03 -6.50 0.41
C ALA A 18 -7.73 -6.77 -1.06
N GLY A 19 -8.73 -6.55 -1.92
CA GLY A 19 -8.57 -6.67 -3.35
C GLY A 19 -9.90 -6.60 -4.09
N ARG A 20 -9.82 -6.37 -5.41
CA ARG A 20 -10.96 -6.24 -6.31
C ARG A 20 -10.59 -6.80 -7.68
N GLY A 21 -11.59 -7.24 -8.43
CA GLY A 21 -11.41 -7.69 -9.82
C GLY A 21 -10.72 -9.05 -9.89
N THR A 22 -9.66 -9.18 -10.68
CA THR A 22 -8.88 -10.44 -10.78
C THR A 22 -8.26 -10.91 -9.46
N ARG A 23 -8.18 -10.02 -8.46
CA ARG A 23 -7.61 -10.27 -7.13
C ARG A 23 -8.63 -10.00 -6.03
N ASP A 24 -9.90 -10.28 -6.31
CA ASP A 24 -11.00 -10.03 -5.39
C ASP A 24 -10.74 -10.63 -3.99
N PHE A 25 -11.05 -9.85 -2.97
CA PHE A 25 -11.02 -10.29 -1.59
C PHE A 25 -12.35 -9.89 -0.95
N PRO A 26 -13.10 -10.81 -0.35
CA PRO A 26 -14.43 -10.52 0.17
C PRO A 26 -14.32 -9.52 1.31
N LEU A 27 -14.73 -8.28 1.04
CA LEU A 27 -14.93 -7.27 2.07
C LEU A 27 -16.36 -7.40 2.61
N VAL A 28 -16.51 -7.30 3.92
CA VAL A 28 -17.80 -6.91 4.49
C VAL A 28 -18.14 -5.53 3.87
N GLU A 29 -19.39 -5.24 3.55
CA GLU A 29 -19.74 -3.93 2.99
C GLU A 29 -20.06 -2.92 4.12
N GLY A 30 -19.82 -1.63 3.86
CA GLY A 30 -20.20 -0.53 4.75
C GLY A 30 -19.12 -0.10 5.77
N GLU A 31 -19.47 0.85 6.65
CA GLU A 31 -18.55 1.46 7.62
C GLU A 31 -17.98 0.44 8.64
N ALA A 32 -18.80 -0.54 9.03
CA ALA A 32 -18.38 -1.65 9.88
C ALA A 32 -17.21 -2.44 9.28
N ALA A 33 -17.13 -2.50 7.94
CA ALA A 33 -16.04 -3.18 7.26
C ALA A 33 -14.72 -2.42 7.30
N MET A 34 -14.76 -1.08 7.28
CA MET A 34 -13.54 -0.28 7.39
C MET A 34 -12.96 -0.36 8.80
N VAL A 35 -13.81 -0.39 9.83
CA VAL A 35 -13.36 -0.56 11.22
C VAL A 35 -12.81 -1.97 11.44
N GLN A 36 -13.55 -3.00 11.05
CA GLN A 36 -13.11 -4.39 11.20
C GLN A 36 -11.85 -4.69 10.37
N GLY A 37 -11.79 -4.16 9.13
CA GLY A 37 -10.63 -4.28 8.26
C GLY A 37 -9.38 -3.61 8.84
N ASP A 38 -9.53 -2.44 9.47
CA ASP A 38 -8.43 -1.76 10.16
C ASP A 38 -7.92 -2.56 11.35
N GLN A 39 -8.82 -3.12 12.17
CA GLN A 39 -8.43 -3.96 13.30
C GLN A 39 -7.64 -5.18 12.84
N VAL A 40 -8.15 -5.92 11.83
CA VAL A 40 -7.47 -7.09 11.28
C VAL A 40 -6.13 -6.71 10.67
N LEU A 41 -6.07 -5.63 9.88
CA LEU A 41 -4.82 -5.17 9.28
C LEU A 41 -3.79 -4.80 10.35
N ARG A 42 -4.20 -4.13 11.42
CA ARG A 42 -3.33 -3.76 12.56
C ARG A 42 -2.84 -4.97 13.34
N GLU A 43 -3.60 -6.05 13.40
CA GLU A 43 -3.16 -7.32 13.99
C GLU A 43 -2.15 -8.05 13.11
N MET A 44 -2.28 -7.94 11.78
CA MET A 44 -1.34 -8.51 10.82
C MET A 44 -0.01 -7.75 10.76
N VAL A 45 -0.05 -6.42 10.91
CA VAL A 45 1.15 -5.59 10.88
C VAL A 45 1.81 -5.49 12.26
N GLY A 46 3.13 -5.70 12.32
CA GLY A 46 3.91 -5.53 13.54
C GLY A 46 4.38 -4.09 13.77
N SER A 47 5.38 -3.94 14.63
CA SER A 47 6.12 -2.68 14.73
C SER A 47 6.88 -2.38 13.43
N PRO A 48 6.99 -1.12 13.00
CA PRO A 48 7.82 -0.74 11.85
C PRO A 48 9.29 -1.17 12.03
N PRO A 49 10.01 -1.42 10.91
CA PRO A 49 9.50 -1.40 9.55
C PRO A 49 8.68 -2.65 9.23
N PHE A 50 7.57 -2.47 8.51
CA PHE A 50 6.80 -3.55 7.91
C PHE A 50 6.45 -3.19 6.46
N LEU A 51 6.14 -4.22 5.66
CA LEU A 51 5.82 -4.07 4.24
C LEU A 51 4.36 -4.35 3.97
N ILE A 52 3.76 -3.51 3.13
CA ILE A 52 2.52 -3.79 2.41
C ILE A 52 2.86 -3.84 0.93
N ARG A 53 2.41 -4.88 0.25
CA ARG A 53 2.56 -5.04 -1.19
C ARG A 53 1.22 -4.81 -1.88
N ARG A 54 1.21 -4.06 -2.96
CA ARG A 54 0.08 -3.98 -3.88
C ARG A 54 0.47 -4.63 -5.19
N ILE A 55 -0.35 -5.57 -5.65
CA ILE A 55 -0.27 -6.10 -7.01
C ILE A 55 -1.47 -5.60 -7.80
N CYS A 56 -1.25 -5.05 -8.99
CA CYS A 56 -2.30 -4.46 -9.82
C CYS A 56 -2.19 -4.93 -11.28
N ASP A 57 -3.07 -5.83 -11.70
CA ASP A 57 -3.00 -6.48 -13.01
C ASP A 57 -3.42 -5.53 -14.15
N SER A 58 -4.26 -4.55 -13.86
CA SER A 58 -4.72 -3.54 -14.81
C SER A 58 -3.83 -2.29 -14.87
N CYS A 59 -2.85 -2.15 -13.97
CA CYS A 59 -2.00 -0.96 -13.85
C CYS A 59 -0.90 -0.90 -14.94
N ALA A 60 -0.36 0.31 -15.14
CA ALA A 60 0.88 0.51 -15.89
C ALA A 60 2.03 -0.26 -15.25
N GLU A 61 3.05 -0.61 -16.05
CA GLU A 61 4.13 -1.51 -15.62
C GLU A 61 4.79 -1.10 -14.31
N SER A 62 5.07 0.19 -14.13
CA SER A 62 5.67 0.74 -12.91
C SER A 62 4.82 0.59 -11.65
N HIS A 63 3.53 0.26 -11.80
CA HIS A 63 2.55 0.17 -10.72
C HIS A 63 1.94 -1.23 -10.56
N LYS A 64 2.42 -2.21 -11.32
CA LYS A 64 1.94 -3.59 -11.21
C LYS A 64 2.35 -4.27 -9.91
N ASP A 65 3.49 -3.88 -9.35
CA ASP A 65 4.00 -4.40 -8.08
C ASP A 65 4.66 -3.26 -7.30
N ILE A 66 4.04 -2.87 -6.18
CA ILE A 66 4.49 -1.74 -5.36
C ILE A 66 4.66 -2.21 -3.92
N TYR A 67 5.76 -1.82 -3.30
CA TYR A 67 6.06 -2.11 -1.90
C TYR A 67 6.00 -0.82 -1.09
N TYR A 68 4.98 -0.69 -0.25
CA TYR A 68 4.89 0.32 0.80
C TYR A 68 5.69 -0.15 2.01
N LYS A 69 6.70 0.62 2.42
CA LYS A 69 7.46 0.39 3.64
C LYS A 69 7.05 1.41 4.68
N ARG A 70 6.44 0.96 5.78
CA ARG A 70 6.18 1.83 6.93
C ARG A 70 7.49 2.10 7.68
N LEU A 71 7.72 3.35 8.05
CA LEU A 71 8.91 3.78 8.80
C LEU A 71 8.59 4.17 10.26
N THR A 72 7.39 4.67 10.51
CA THR A 72 6.95 5.19 11.83
C THR A 72 5.80 4.37 12.41
N ALA A 73 5.59 4.42 13.72
CA ALA A 73 4.45 3.71 14.34
C ALA A 73 3.12 4.21 13.76
N LEU A 74 2.11 3.33 13.76
CA LEU A 74 0.75 3.75 13.42
C LEU A 74 0.14 4.53 14.61
N PRO A 75 -0.56 5.65 14.37
CA PRO A 75 -1.39 6.27 15.40
C PRO A 75 -2.50 5.33 15.88
N ASP A 76 -3.18 5.73 16.96
CA ASP A 76 -4.34 5.01 17.46
C ASP A 76 -5.41 4.85 16.38
N SER A 77 -6.13 3.72 16.40
CA SER A 77 -7.20 3.42 15.43
C SER A 77 -8.36 4.42 15.45
N SER A 78 -8.54 5.16 16.55
CA SER A 78 -9.53 6.23 16.65
C SER A 78 -9.16 7.50 15.87
N GLU A 79 -7.88 7.70 15.54
CA GLU A 79 -7.38 8.88 14.82
C GLU A 79 -7.00 8.57 13.37
N PHE A 80 -6.64 7.33 13.09
CA PHE A 80 -6.08 6.92 11.80
C PHE A 80 -6.60 5.55 11.41
N ASN A 81 -7.48 5.49 10.41
CA ASN A 81 -7.89 4.21 9.83
C ASN A 81 -6.93 3.85 8.70
N PHE A 82 -6.01 2.93 8.98
CA PHE A 82 -4.95 2.50 8.08
C PHE A 82 -5.50 1.68 6.91
N PHE A 83 -6.60 0.96 7.12
CA PHE A 83 -7.29 0.23 6.06
C PHE A 83 -7.92 1.18 5.04
N ASP A 84 -8.70 2.16 5.49
CA ASP A 84 -9.34 3.17 4.64
C ASP A 84 -8.32 4.02 3.87
N LEU A 85 -7.16 4.28 4.47
CA LEU A 85 -6.04 4.96 3.81
C LEU A 85 -5.66 4.30 2.47
N PHE A 86 -5.49 2.98 2.45
CA PHE A 86 -5.14 2.25 1.22
C PHE A 86 -6.31 2.15 0.25
N LEU A 87 -7.52 1.95 0.78
CA LEU A 87 -8.66 1.61 -0.06
C LEU A 87 -9.34 2.83 -0.68
N ASN A 88 -9.45 3.94 0.05
CA ASN A 88 -10.29 5.06 -0.36
C ASN A 88 -9.71 6.45 -0.12
N ASN A 89 -8.88 6.68 0.90
CA ASN A 89 -8.48 8.04 1.28
C ASN A 89 -6.97 8.11 1.52
N TRP A 90 -6.20 8.13 0.43
CA TRP A 90 -4.74 8.28 0.44
C TRP A 90 -4.32 9.69 0.86
N PHE A 91 -4.39 9.94 2.17
CA PHE A 91 -4.20 11.23 2.80
C PHE A 91 -2.86 11.25 3.51
N ASN A 92 -2.26 12.42 3.72
CA ASN A 92 -0.98 12.51 4.43
C ASN A 92 -1.14 12.77 5.94
N THR A 93 -2.27 13.30 6.35
CA THR A 93 -2.59 13.56 7.76
C THR A 93 -3.50 12.45 8.32
N VAL A 94 -3.32 12.02 9.56
CA VAL A 94 -2.41 12.59 10.58
C VAL A 94 -0.96 12.06 10.52
N SER A 95 -0.70 10.88 9.94
CA SER A 95 0.65 10.29 9.93
C SER A 95 0.91 9.39 8.72
N ASN A 96 0.84 9.96 7.52
CA ASN A 96 1.17 9.29 6.26
C ASN A 96 1.91 10.24 5.31
N THR A 97 2.96 10.90 5.79
CA THR A 97 3.79 11.79 5.00
C THR A 97 4.90 11.01 4.27
N PHE A 98 5.03 11.25 2.97
CA PHE A 98 6.04 10.60 2.12
C PHE A 98 7.46 10.91 2.60
N HIS A 99 8.35 9.89 2.61
CA HIS A 99 9.72 9.94 3.15
C HIS A 99 9.83 10.34 4.64
N VAL A 100 8.71 10.37 5.36
CA VAL A 100 8.69 10.57 6.83
C VAL A 100 8.09 9.34 7.48
N ASP A 101 6.85 9.03 7.13
CA ASP A 101 6.10 7.92 7.70
C ASP A 101 6.23 6.64 6.86
N PHE A 102 6.48 6.79 5.56
CA PHE A 102 6.60 5.67 4.63
C PHE A 102 7.41 6.01 3.38
N GLU A 103 7.81 4.96 2.68
CA GLU A 103 8.41 5.02 1.34
C GLU A 103 7.78 3.97 0.43
N LEU A 104 7.87 4.21 -0.89
CA LEU A 104 7.42 3.27 -1.93
C LEU A 104 8.59 2.77 -2.73
N TYR A 105 8.55 1.50 -3.11
CA TYR A 105 9.59 0.85 -3.87
C TYR A 105 9.00 -0.01 -4.99
N SER A 106 9.76 -0.16 -6.07
CA SER A 106 9.41 -1.03 -7.20
C SER A 106 9.87 -2.48 -7.00
N SER A 107 10.67 -2.74 -5.97
CA SER A 107 11.14 -4.09 -5.65
C SER A 107 11.21 -4.30 -4.15
N ARG A 108 11.03 -5.56 -3.73
CA ARG A 108 11.22 -5.99 -2.35
C ARG A 108 12.66 -5.73 -1.88
N GLU A 109 13.63 -6.05 -2.72
CA GLU A 109 15.05 -5.93 -2.39
C GLU A 109 15.44 -4.48 -2.07
N ASP A 110 14.93 -3.54 -2.86
CA ASP A 110 15.10 -2.11 -2.64
C ASP A 110 14.42 -1.66 -1.34
N ALA A 111 13.20 -2.14 -1.09
CA ALA A 111 12.48 -1.85 0.16
C ALA A 111 13.22 -2.36 1.40
N ASP A 112 13.74 -3.59 1.35
CA ASP A 112 14.50 -4.18 2.46
C ASP A 112 15.77 -3.38 2.75
N LYS A 113 16.49 -2.97 1.70
CA LYS A 113 17.73 -2.20 1.79
C LYS A 113 17.53 -0.71 2.04
N GLY A 114 16.32 -0.18 1.81
CA GLY A 114 16.05 1.25 1.90
C GLY A 114 16.73 2.06 0.80
N ILE A 115 16.81 1.52 -0.42
CA ILE A 115 17.51 2.15 -1.56
C ILE A 115 16.54 2.31 -2.74
N ASN A 116 16.79 3.29 -3.62
CA ASN A 116 15.94 3.55 -4.78
C ASN A 116 14.43 3.75 -4.46
N PRO A 117 14.06 4.51 -3.41
CA PRO A 117 12.64 4.79 -3.19
C PRO A 117 12.09 5.61 -4.36
N TRP A 118 10.78 5.51 -4.58
CA TRP A 118 10.06 6.39 -5.49
C TRP A 118 10.30 7.85 -5.11
N SER A 119 10.28 8.76 -6.09
CA SER A 119 10.64 10.16 -5.85
C SER A 119 9.46 11.12 -5.68
N TYR A 120 8.23 10.66 -5.94
CA TYR A 120 7.05 11.53 -5.88
C TYR A 120 5.81 10.83 -5.32
N CYS A 121 5.09 11.56 -4.49
CA CYS A 121 3.74 11.25 -4.05
C CYS A 121 2.91 12.53 -3.82
N ASN A 122 1.60 12.42 -4.03
CA ASN A 122 0.62 13.42 -3.60
C ASN A 122 -0.57 12.75 -2.89
N PHE A 123 -1.37 13.57 -2.19
CA PHE A 123 -2.33 13.11 -1.18
C PHE A 123 -3.58 13.98 -1.12
N ASN A 124 -4.59 13.57 -0.37
CA ASN A 124 -5.74 14.40 0.03
C ASN A 124 -6.77 14.64 -1.10
N ASP A 125 -7.19 13.57 -1.76
CA ASP A 125 -8.31 13.57 -2.69
C ASP A 125 -9.33 12.54 -2.24
N GLY A 126 -10.49 13.03 -1.80
CA GLY A 126 -11.51 12.18 -1.19
C GLY A 126 -11.93 11.06 -2.14
N LYS A 127 -12.02 9.84 -1.61
CA LYS A 127 -12.36 8.62 -2.36
C LYS A 127 -11.31 8.20 -3.40
N VAL A 128 -10.09 8.73 -3.32
CA VAL A 128 -8.91 8.21 -4.02
C VAL A 128 -8.00 7.48 -3.04
N GLY A 129 -7.90 6.16 -3.19
CA GLY A 129 -7.00 5.32 -2.43
C GLY A 129 -5.58 5.29 -3.00
N PHE A 130 -4.84 4.27 -2.60
CA PHE A 130 -3.42 4.13 -2.92
C PHE A 130 -3.15 3.97 -4.44
N PRO A 131 -2.05 4.51 -5.00
CA PRO A 131 -1.13 5.50 -4.41
C PRO A 131 -1.42 6.91 -4.98
N ARG A 132 -2.68 7.28 -5.24
CA ARG A 132 -3.05 8.49 -6.00
C ARG A 132 -2.20 8.69 -7.27
N ASP A 133 -1.36 9.73 -7.31
CA ASP A 133 -0.48 10.06 -8.45
C ASP A 133 1.01 9.86 -8.10
N CYS A 134 1.34 9.02 -7.11
CA CYS A 134 2.72 8.66 -6.82
C CYS A 134 3.40 8.02 -8.04
N GLY A 135 4.72 8.13 -8.13
CA GLY A 135 5.48 7.45 -9.16
C GLY A 135 6.98 7.40 -8.88
N PRO A 136 7.71 6.46 -9.51
CA PRO A 136 9.11 6.19 -9.21
C PRO A 136 10.03 7.37 -9.53
N THR A 137 9.73 8.12 -10.59
CA THR A 137 10.57 9.25 -11.06
C THR A 137 9.82 10.58 -11.10
N GLY A 138 8.56 10.62 -10.64
CA GLY A 138 7.69 11.79 -10.73
C GLY A 138 6.22 11.44 -10.67
N LYS A 139 5.35 12.44 -10.88
CA LYS A 139 3.90 12.27 -10.87
C LYS A 139 3.44 11.27 -11.95
N PHE A 140 2.61 10.29 -11.57
CA PHE A 140 2.03 9.31 -12.50
C PHE A 140 0.53 9.13 -12.24
N ASN A 141 -0.30 9.61 -13.16
CA ASN A 141 -1.74 9.67 -12.94
C ASN A 141 -2.42 8.31 -13.16
N ASN A 142 -3.65 8.20 -12.65
CA ASN A 142 -4.62 7.15 -13.00
C ASN A 142 -4.21 5.72 -12.59
N GLN A 143 -3.35 5.53 -11.59
CA GLN A 143 -2.96 4.19 -11.11
C GLN A 143 -3.62 3.80 -9.78
N TRP A 144 -4.48 4.66 -9.24
CA TRP A 144 -5.11 4.51 -7.94
C TRP A 144 -6.35 3.61 -7.94
N ASN A 145 -6.72 3.09 -6.78
CA ASN A 145 -7.97 2.35 -6.54
C ASN A 145 -8.99 3.15 -5.71
N SER A 146 -10.25 2.73 -5.76
CA SER A 146 -11.29 3.17 -4.84
C SER A 146 -12.36 2.10 -4.66
N TYR A 147 -12.80 1.93 -3.41
CA TYR A 147 -13.84 0.97 -3.03
C TYR A 147 -15.20 1.66 -2.84
N THR A 148 -15.19 2.98 -2.59
CA THR A 148 -16.39 3.79 -2.41
C THR A 148 -16.81 4.56 -3.66
N ARG A 149 -15.91 4.81 -4.62
CA ARG A 149 -16.31 5.27 -5.96
C ARG A 149 -16.73 4.08 -6.81
N ASN A 150 -17.82 4.25 -7.55
CA ASN A 150 -18.16 3.32 -8.62
C ASN A 150 -17.16 3.50 -9.77
N ILE A 151 -16.04 2.77 -9.70
CA ILE A 151 -15.00 2.78 -10.72
C ILE A 151 -15.46 2.17 -12.07
N ALA A 152 -16.55 1.38 -12.06
CA ALA A 152 -17.09 0.76 -13.28
C ALA A 152 -17.85 1.75 -14.19
N THR A 153 -18.23 2.92 -13.68
CA THR A 153 -18.86 3.98 -14.51
C THR A 153 -17.87 5.08 -14.94
N TRP A 154 -16.66 5.11 -14.38
CA TRP A 154 -15.61 6.08 -14.70
C TRP A 154 -14.31 5.34 -15.04
N SER A 155 -14.19 4.83 -16.27
CA SER A 155 -13.04 4.05 -16.80
C SER A 155 -11.70 4.79 -16.85
N GLN A 156 -11.42 5.71 -15.92
CA GLN A 156 -10.27 6.62 -15.92
C GLN A 156 -9.17 6.20 -14.95
N THR A 157 -9.32 5.10 -14.21
CA THR A 157 -8.25 4.55 -13.36
C THR A 157 -7.88 3.14 -13.78
N ASN A 158 -6.58 2.87 -13.87
CA ASN A 158 -6.00 1.57 -14.16
C ASN A 158 -5.92 0.67 -12.90
N GLY A 159 -6.47 1.09 -11.75
CA GLY A 159 -6.44 0.35 -10.50
C GLY A 159 -7.64 -0.56 -10.25
N ALA A 160 -8.34 -1.03 -11.28
CA ALA A 160 -9.55 -1.84 -11.14
C ALA A 160 -9.27 -3.26 -10.64
N ASP A 161 -8.19 -3.86 -11.12
CA ASP A 161 -7.79 -5.24 -10.83
C ASP A 161 -6.55 -5.24 -9.94
N HIS A 162 -6.75 -5.33 -8.63
CA HIS A 162 -5.65 -5.21 -7.67
C HIS A 162 -5.90 -5.96 -6.37
N GLY A 163 -4.82 -6.29 -5.66
CA GLY A 163 -4.87 -6.84 -4.31
C GLY A 163 -3.79 -6.23 -3.42
N PHE A 164 -4.06 -6.19 -2.13
CA PHE A 164 -3.13 -5.72 -1.09
C PHE A 164 -2.77 -6.85 -0.15
N TYR A 165 -1.49 -6.90 0.21
CA TYR A 165 -0.91 -8.00 0.99
C TYR A 165 -0.01 -7.45 2.08
N VAL A 166 -0.10 -7.98 3.30
CA VAL A 166 0.88 -7.75 4.37
C VAL A 166 2.05 -8.72 4.20
N GLY A 167 3.28 -8.22 4.31
CA GLY A 167 4.48 -9.05 4.36
C GLY A 167 4.77 -9.49 5.80
N ILE A 168 4.68 -10.79 6.06
CA ILE A 168 4.99 -11.41 7.34
C ILE A 168 6.35 -12.09 7.20
N LEU A 169 7.28 -11.75 8.10
CA LEU A 169 8.61 -12.36 8.14
C LEU A 169 8.45 -13.84 8.53
N ASP A 170 9.04 -14.73 7.74
CA ASP A 170 9.16 -16.16 8.03
C ASP A 170 10.41 -16.47 8.87
#